data_AF-A0A1H7UDD4-F1
#
_entry.id   AF-A0A1H7UDD4-F1
#
_cell.length_a   1.000
_cell.length_b   1.000
_cell.length_c   1.000
_cell.angle_alpha   90.00
_cell.angle_beta   90.00
_cell.angle_gamma   90.00
#
_symmetry.space_group_name_H-M   'P 1'
#
loop_
_entity.id
_entity.type
_entity.pdbx_description
1 polymer ?
#
loop_
_entity_poly.entity_id
_entity_poly.type
_entity_poly.pdbx_seq_one_letter_code
_entity_poly.pdbx_strand_id
1 'polypeptide(L)'
;MSDNTKKVDLVIVIDTSGSMKDEAQALSAAISAAVEQAKSDCPSDLRVDYLGIEGTFENTKFDETVRSYLTQKVGVDAASLKSRVRKSLANAGANEDGARAVEDVSEHYDWREGAERSIFLLQDESLDAGDMVVTPAGIKANNNAIATAIKNEVKVHTYLGTPDASLKYPTKQDEENMIKEFKRLALRTGGDHNIYINGLPDFKKVLKDTICASKIPQEVSIDDKKDEADDLEDKPTDKPKEETSTDKPTGGKLTCTDLCDQLPEIAKAINTLTTFLKNFEEVCKNAKEHDEDCKCKDKKPANETTTPATPKPVDPKPTEKPTENKPAPDKPVENKPTPEKPVAEKPVGEKPAPPATPTYSEIDQIYAITYYDGAFPGNQADNGDIYVHNGGNGERIRKAIDNQHGAGWSNATTSDGTHYFGWQANQIYRRKEGQNFEYLRGLSGGKGKDAFAFRKDDTGFFFSAIEGGKIYTFKHPQTNYSTVQVKGAAGNPHQPFGNGTGIIDIAFDGDDRAYLLDSSGRAWRVDNTQGTDWEAKYLCQFASAGEAGEKCSYFGLAFDSHGGVYLAGGIKGSGGAKRFIAKSNFSSPEKVEKIYDGGWGSASYGNLSSRAYPKIA
;
A
#
# COMPACT_ATOMS: atom_id res chain seq x y z
N MET A 1 40.22 19.67 -19.60
CA MET A 1 39.63 18.86 -20.69
C MET A 1 38.15 19.17 -20.69
N SER A 2 37.52 19.37 -21.84
CA SER A 2 36.08 19.66 -21.90
C SER A 2 35.30 18.36 -21.75
N ASP A 3 34.63 18.17 -20.60
CA ASP A 3 33.68 17.07 -20.45
C ASP A 3 32.54 17.25 -21.45
N ASN A 4 32.42 16.31 -22.38
CA ASN A 4 31.40 16.32 -23.42
C ASN A 4 30.11 15.70 -22.86
N THR A 5 29.52 16.35 -21.85
CA THR A 5 28.29 15.88 -21.20
C THR A 5 27.12 15.92 -22.17
N LYS A 6 26.34 14.84 -22.22
CA LYS A 6 25.15 14.75 -23.08
C LYS A 6 24.16 15.86 -22.73
N LYS A 7 23.67 16.58 -23.74
CA LYS A 7 22.63 17.59 -23.58
C LYS A 7 21.29 16.91 -23.29
N VAL A 8 20.55 17.43 -22.32
CA VAL A 8 19.20 17.01 -21.98
C VAL A 8 18.33 18.25 -21.81
N ASP A 9 17.18 18.27 -22.45
CA ASP A 9 16.15 19.27 -22.26
C ASP A 9 14.94 18.60 -21.61
N LEU A 10 14.57 19.04 -20.42
CA LEU A 10 13.41 18.55 -19.68
C LEU A 10 12.39 19.67 -19.49
N VAL A 11 11.21 19.55 -20.10
CA VAL A 11 10.10 20.50 -19.89
C VAL A 11 9.12 19.88 -18.91
N ILE A 12 9.01 20.47 -17.72
CA ILE A 12 8.07 20.00 -16.70
C ILE A 12 6.77 20.75 -16.91
N VAL A 13 5.72 20.02 -17.28
CA VAL A 13 4.38 20.54 -17.59
C VAL A 13 3.43 20.12 -16.49
N ILE A 14 2.78 21.08 -15.84
CA ILE A 14 1.81 20.80 -14.77
C ILE A 14 0.41 21.27 -15.16
N ASP A 15 -0.57 20.47 -14.80
CA ASP A 15 -1.95 20.90 -14.63
C ASP A 15 -2.04 22.15 -13.76
N THR A 16 -2.99 23.03 -14.04
CA THR A 16 -3.18 24.26 -13.26
C THR A 16 -4.62 24.43 -12.77
N SER A 17 -5.28 23.29 -12.58
CA SER A 17 -6.42 23.07 -11.69
C SER A 17 -6.14 23.53 -10.26
N GLY A 18 -7.20 23.58 -9.43
CA GLY A 18 -7.06 23.96 -8.02
C GLY A 18 -6.47 22.86 -7.14
N SER A 19 -6.63 21.61 -7.54
CA SER A 19 -6.17 20.40 -6.82
C SER A 19 -4.66 20.25 -6.86
N MET A 20 -4.04 20.48 -8.02
CA MET A 20 -2.60 20.26 -8.26
C MET A 20 -1.66 21.29 -7.61
N LYS A 21 -2.16 22.03 -6.61
CA LYS A 21 -1.45 23.14 -5.95
C LYS A 21 -0.37 22.64 -5.00
N ASP A 22 -0.63 21.58 -4.22
CA ASP A 22 0.37 21.02 -3.32
C ASP A 22 1.44 20.22 -4.05
N GLU A 23 1.13 19.55 -5.18
CA GLU A 23 2.15 19.07 -6.12
C GLU A 23 3.05 20.21 -6.60
N ALA A 24 2.47 21.32 -7.08
CA ALA A 24 3.22 22.45 -7.59
C ALA A 24 4.18 23.05 -6.53
N GLN A 25 3.74 23.11 -5.27
CA GLN A 25 4.54 23.57 -4.13
C GLN A 25 5.63 22.56 -3.73
N ALA A 26 5.27 21.28 -3.58
CA ALA A 26 6.19 20.22 -3.18
C ALA A 26 7.29 19.99 -4.23
N LEU A 27 6.93 20.00 -5.52
CA LEU A 27 7.88 19.94 -6.63
C LEU A 27 8.83 21.14 -6.61
N SER A 28 8.29 22.35 -6.42
CA SER A 28 9.08 23.60 -6.34
C SER A 28 10.11 23.60 -5.21
N ALA A 29 9.78 23.01 -4.06
CA ALA A 29 10.71 22.82 -2.96
C ALA A 29 11.78 21.74 -3.26
N ALA A 30 11.42 20.68 -3.99
CA ALA A 30 12.30 19.55 -4.29
C ALA A 30 13.32 19.81 -5.42
N ILE A 31 12.97 20.64 -6.40
CA ILE A 31 13.70 20.84 -7.66
C ILE A 31 15.20 21.08 -7.48
N SER A 32 15.61 22.04 -6.64
CA SER A 32 17.04 22.37 -6.49
C SER A 32 17.84 21.18 -5.96
N ALA A 33 17.29 20.43 -5.00
CA ALA A 33 17.94 19.24 -4.44
C ALA A 33 17.94 18.06 -5.42
N ALA A 34 16.92 17.92 -6.26
CA ALA A 34 16.84 16.89 -7.29
C ALA A 34 17.86 17.13 -8.42
N VAL A 35 17.96 18.38 -8.91
CA VAL A 35 18.89 18.77 -9.97
C VAL A 35 20.34 18.61 -9.52
N GLU A 36 20.71 19.05 -8.31
CA GLU A 36 22.07 18.86 -7.80
C GLU A 36 22.41 17.38 -7.59
N GLN A 37 21.47 16.54 -7.14
CA GLN A 37 21.70 15.09 -7.05
C GLN A 37 21.84 14.46 -8.44
N ALA A 38 21.01 14.85 -9.42
CA ALA A 38 21.08 14.32 -10.77
C ALA A 38 22.38 14.71 -11.51
N LYS A 39 22.91 15.91 -11.26
CA LYS A 39 24.25 16.32 -11.74
C LYS A 39 25.37 15.39 -11.24
N SER A 40 25.23 14.84 -10.04
CA SER A 40 26.17 13.87 -9.45
C SER A 40 25.94 12.46 -9.99
N ASP A 41 24.71 11.95 -9.89
CA ASP A 41 24.38 10.55 -10.19
C ASP A 41 24.39 10.26 -11.71
N CYS A 42 23.99 11.24 -12.51
CA CYS A 42 23.86 11.10 -13.96
C CYS A 42 24.28 12.39 -14.70
N PRO A 43 25.57 12.79 -14.67
CA PRO A 43 26.06 14.05 -15.24
C PRO A 43 25.57 14.33 -16.67
N SER A 44 25.00 15.51 -16.90
CA SER A 44 24.43 15.97 -18.17
C SER A 44 24.49 17.49 -18.28
N ASP A 45 24.49 18.00 -19.51
CA ASP A 45 24.22 19.41 -19.79
C ASP A 45 22.69 19.58 -19.78
N LEU A 46 22.12 19.71 -18.58
CA LEU A 46 20.68 19.73 -18.33
C LEU A 46 20.11 21.16 -18.41
N ARG A 47 19.13 21.37 -19.29
CA ARG A 47 18.19 22.50 -19.26
C ARG A 47 16.85 22.01 -18.72
N VAL A 48 16.24 22.77 -17.81
CA VAL A 48 14.91 22.47 -17.28
C VAL A 48 14.06 23.73 -17.24
N ASP A 49 12.87 23.65 -17.81
CA ASP A 49 11.86 24.71 -17.82
C ASP A 49 10.54 24.19 -17.21
N TYR A 50 9.76 25.08 -16.60
CA TYR A 50 8.62 24.74 -15.74
C TYR A 50 7.38 25.51 -16.19
N LEU A 51 6.41 24.81 -16.78
CA LEU A 51 5.28 25.43 -17.48
C LEU A 51 3.95 24.88 -16.94
N GLY A 52 3.03 25.77 -16.60
CA GLY A 52 1.62 25.38 -16.42
C GLY A 52 0.91 25.25 -17.77
N ILE A 53 -0.05 24.34 -17.92
CA ILE A 53 -0.73 24.15 -19.22
C ILE A 53 -1.40 25.46 -19.70
N GLU A 54 -2.31 26.03 -18.90
CA GLU A 54 -2.99 27.31 -19.16
C GLU A 54 -3.10 28.17 -17.90
N GLY A 55 -2.16 28.03 -16.97
CA GLY A 55 -2.20 28.73 -15.68
C GLY A 55 -0.83 28.78 -15.02
N THR A 56 -0.80 29.30 -13.81
CA THR A 56 0.42 29.48 -13.00
C THR A 56 0.06 29.27 -11.53
N PHE A 57 1.05 28.90 -10.71
CA PHE A 57 0.90 28.82 -9.27
C PHE A 57 1.83 29.83 -8.58
N GLU A 58 1.26 30.76 -7.83
CA GLU A 58 2.02 31.78 -7.10
C GLU A 58 3.00 31.15 -6.09
N ASN A 59 4.22 31.71 -6.02
CA ASN A 59 5.31 31.23 -5.16
C ASN A 59 5.83 29.81 -5.49
N THR A 60 5.63 29.35 -6.72
CA THR A 60 6.19 28.09 -7.25
C THR A 60 7.16 28.37 -8.39
N LYS A 61 7.71 27.31 -9.02
CA LYS A 61 8.44 27.41 -10.30
C LYS A 61 7.54 27.55 -11.53
N PHE A 62 6.24 27.37 -11.38
CA PHE A 62 5.25 27.44 -12.46
C PHE A 62 4.67 28.85 -12.57
N ASP A 63 5.52 29.82 -12.92
CA ASP A 63 5.17 31.24 -13.10
C ASP A 63 4.91 31.62 -14.57
N GLU A 64 5.03 30.67 -15.51
CA GLU A 64 4.73 30.82 -16.93
C GLU A 64 3.85 29.68 -17.46
N THR A 65 3.07 29.93 -18.53
CA THR A 65 2.25 28.92 -19.20
C THR A 65 2.93 28.36 -20.46
N VAL A 66 2.57 27.14 -20.86
CA VAL A 66 3.00 26.53 -22.15
C VAL A 66 2.69 27.46 -23.32
N ARG A 67 1.45 27.98 -23.42
CA ARG A 67 1.09 28.96 -24.45
C ARG A 67 1.95 30.21 -24.40
N SER A 68 2.20 30.76 -23.21
CA SER A 68 3.01 31.98 -23.04
C SER A 68 4.43 31.76 -23.55
N TYR A 69 5.07 30.66 -23.13
CA TYR A 69 6.42 30.31 -23.56
C TYR A 69 6.51 30.17 -25.08
N LEU A 70 5.65 29.32 -25.66
CA LEU A 70 5.67 29.02 -27.10
C LEU A 70 5.38 30.27 -27.94
N THR A 71 4.37 31.06 -27.58
CA THR A 71 3.98 32.25 -28.38
C THR A 71 4.88 33.46 -28.17
N GLN A 72 5.40 33.70 -26.96
CA GLN A 72 6.14 34.93 -26.63
C GLN A 72 7.66 34.75 -26.63
N LYS A 73 8.18 33.58 -26.24
CA LYS A 73 9.63 33.29 -26.23
C LYS A 73 10.08 32.61 -27.52
N VAL A 74 9.34 31.60 -27.99
CA VAL A 74 9.69 30.86 -29.22
C VAL A 74 9.12 31.56 -30.48
N GLY A 75 8.03 32.31 -30.35
CA GLY A 75 7.42 33.07 -31.46
C GLY A 75 6.44 32.26 -32.31
N VAL A 76 5.87 31.20 -31.74
CA VAL A 76 4.88 30.31 -32.38
C VAL A 76 3.56 31.05 -32.57
N ASP A 77 2.89 30.85 -33.70
CA ASP A 77 1.55 31.39 -33.91
C ASP A 77 0.55 30.73 -32.94
N ALA A 78 -0.16 31.52 -32.15
CA ALA A 78 -1.16 31.04 -31.21
C ALA A 78 -2.27 30.21 -31.89
N ALA A 79 -2.48 30.38 -33.20
CA ALA A 79 -3.43 29.62 -34.00
C ALA A 79 -2.94 28.21 -34.43
N SER A 80 -1.64 27.88 -34.31
CA SER A 80 -1.15 26.51 -34.59
C SER A 80 -1.26 25.55 -33.41
N LEU A 81 -1.42 26.10 -32.20
CA LEU A 81 -1.48 25.38 -30.94
C LEU A 81 -2.75 24.52 -30.82
N LYS A 82 -2.61 23.31 -30.27
CA LYS A 82 -3.66 22.32 -30.03
C LYS A 82 -4.35 22.52 -28.68
N SER A 83 -3.62 23.09 -27.71
CA SER A 83 -4.13 23.49 -26.39
C SER A 83 -5.25 24.51 -26.52
N ARG A 84 -6.28 24.37 -25.69
CA ARG A 84 -7.38 25.34 -25.63
C ARG A 84 -6.99 26.53 -24.75
N VAL A 85 -7.53 27.72 -25.02
CA VAL A 85 -7.22 28.91 -24.21
C VAL A 85 -7.90 28.81 -22.84
N ARG A 86 -7.24 29.26 -21.77
CA ARG A 86 -7.82 29.33 -20.42
C ARG A 86 -9.26 29.89 -20.42
N LYS A 87 -10.16 29.23 -19.69
CA LYS A 87 -11.61 29.57 -19.59
C LYS A 87 -12.42 29.43 -20.89
N SER A 88 -11.90 28.79 -21.94
CA SER A 88 -12.69 28.45 -23.15
C SER A 88 -13.59 27.22 -22.96
N LEU A 89 -13.37 26.44 -21.91
CA LEU A 89 -14.23 25.33 -21.46
C LEU A 89 -14.91 25.67 -20.13
N ALA A 90 -15.90 24.85 -19.76
CA ALA A 90 -16.38 24.79 -18.39
C ALA A 90 -15.31 24.23 -17.46
N ASN A 91 -15.45 24.49 -16.15
CA ASN A 91 -14.51 24.10 -15.11
C ASN A 91 -13.08 24.57 -15.43
N ALA A 92 -12.06 23.80 -15.02
CA ALA A 92 -10.68 24.07 -15.32
C ALA A 92 -10.17 23.27 -16.54
N GLY A 93 -11.04 22.71 -17.40
CA GLY A 93 -10.63 21.80 -18.49
C GLY A 93 -9.55 22.31 -19.46
N ALA A 94 -9.45 23.62 -19.69
CA ALA A 94 -8.33 24.16 -20.49
C ALA A 94 -6.99 24.19 -19.72
N ASN A 95 -7.02 24.24 -18.40
CA ASN A 95 -5.89 24.08 -17.49
C ASN A 95 -5.48 22.60 -17.31
N GLU A 96 -6.37 21.66 -17.62
CA GLU A 96 -6.22 20.19 -17.52
C GLU A 96 -5.92 19.53 -18.89
N ASP A 97 -5.41 20.28 -19.88
CA ASP A 97 -5.25 19.89 -21.28
C ASP A 97 -3.94 19.15 -21.62
N GLY A 98 -3.54 18.16 -20.80
CA GLY A 98 -2.18 17.59 -20.84
C GLY A 98 -1.76 16.93 -22.15
N ALA A 99 -2.64 16.16 -22.82
CA ALA A 99 -2.32 15.58 -24.12
C ALA A 99 -2.02 16.66 -25.18
N ARG A 100 -2.78 17.76 -25.16
CA ARG A 100 -2.62 18.89 -26.09
C ARG A 100 -1.39 19.71 -25.77
N ALA A 101 -1.08 19.89 -24.49
CA ALA A 101 0.16 20.51 -24.05
C ALA A 101 1.38 19.66 -24.47
N VAL A 102 1.28 18.33 -24.40
CA VAL A 102 2.30 17.42 -24.93
C VAL A 102 2.44 17.55 -26.45
N GLU A 103 1.35 17.64 -27.22
CA GLU A 103 1.43 17.92 -28.67
C GLU A 103 2.17 19.25 -28.93
N ASP A 104 1.78 20.33 -28.26
CA ASP A 104 2.32 21.67 -28.47
C ASP A 104 3.79 21.79 -28.05
N VAL A 105 4.18 21.29 -26.88
CA VAL A 105 5.58 21.29 -26.43
C VAL A 105 6.43 20.37 -27.33
N SER A 106 5.91 19.22 -27.74
CA SER A 106 6.66 18.31 -28.61
C SER A 106 6.94 18.92 -29.99
N GLU A 107 5.97 19.59 -30.60
CA GLU A 107 6.09 20.15 -31.95
C GLU A 107 6.73 21.54 -32.01
N HIS A 108 6.68 22.32 -30.92
CA HIS A 108 7.01 23.75 -30.97
C HIS A 108 8.01 24.26 -29.95
N TYR A 109 8.46 23.46 -28.99
CA TYR A 109 9.50 23.89 -28.03
C TYR A 109 10.86 24.10 -28.70
N ASP A 110 11.68 25.00 -28.16
CA ASP A 110 12.98 25.40 -28.72
C ASP A 110 14.11 24.39 -28.38
N TRP A 111 13.84 23.09 -28.57
CA TRP A 111 14.76 22.00 -28.23
C TRP A 111 16.18 22.24 -28.76
N ARG A 112 17.19 22.12 -27.90
CA ARG A 112 18.60 22.32 -28.28
C ARG A 112 19.04 21.26 -29.29
N GLU A 113 19.81 21.68 -30.28
CA GLU A 113 20.40 20.77 -31.27
C GLU A 113 21.27 19.71 -30.56
N GLY A 114 20.96 18.43 -30.83
CA GLY A 114 21.60 17.27 -30.23
C GLY A 114 21.28 17.01 -28.75
N ALA A 115 20.22 17.62 -28.20
CA ALA A 115 19.71 17.29 -26.87
C ALA A 115 18.70 16.14 -26.92
N GLU A 116 18.76 15.27 -25.91
CA GLU A 116 17.63 14.40 -25.60
C GLU A 116 16.47 15.25 -25.11
N ARG A 117 15.29 15.02 -25.68
CA ARG A 117 14.08 15.81 -25.45
C ARG A 117 13.17 15.05 -24.51
N SER A 118 12.73 15.68 -23.44
CA SER A 118 11.81 15.07 -22.49
C SER A 118 10.78 16.05 -21.96
N ILE A 119 9.56 15.56 -21.79
CA ILE A 119 8.48 16.21 -21.07
C ILE A 119 8.23 15.41 -19.79
N PHE A 120 7.97 16.07 -18.67
CA PHE A 120 7.37 15.44 -17.51
C PHE A 120 6.02 16.08 -17.25
N LEU A 121 4.95 15.36 -17.57
CA LEU A 121 3.56 15.81 -17.44
C LEU A 121 3.01 15.40 -16.07
N LEU A 122 2.48 16.35 -15.30
CA LEU A 122 1.81 16.13 -14.02
C LEU A 122 0.34 16.56 -14.12
N GLN A 123 -0.60 15.64 -13.86
CA GLN A 123 -2.04 15.90 -13.72
C GLN A 123 -2.66 14.95 -12.70
N ASP A 124 -3.88 15.21 -12.24
CA ASP A 124 -4.70 14.32 -11.40
C ASP A 124 -5.95 13.76 -12.12
N GLU A 125 -6.33 14.33 -13.27
CA GLU A 125 -7.54 13.98 -14.04
C GLU A 125 -7.24 13.64 -15.53
N SER A 126 -8.26 13.52 -16.40
CA SER A 126 -8.07 13.10 -17.79
C SER A 126 -7.22 14.07 -18.64
N LEU A 127 -6.36 13.48 -19.48
CA LEU A 127 -5.44 14.14 -20.41
C LEU A 127 -6.10 15.07 -21.47
N ASP A 128 -7.44 15.09 -21.57
CA ASP A 128 -8.22 16.01 -22.41
C ASP A 128 -9.39 16.56 -21.57
N ALA A 129 -9.23 17.79 -21.08
CA ALA A 129 -10.23 18.53 -20.31
C ALA A 129 -10.62 18.04 -18.90
N GLY A 130 -9.76 17.29 -18.20
CA GLY A 130 -9.89 17.11 -16.73
C GLY A 130 -11.21 16.48 -16.28
N ASP A 131 -11.61 15.37 -16.90
CA ASP A 131 -12.75 14.58 -16.42
C ASP A 131 -12.25 13.37 -15.63
N MET A 132 -13.08 12.83 -14.74
CA MET A 132 -12.82 11.59 -13.99
C MET A 132 -13.17 10.32 -14.81
N VAL A 133 -13.56 10.49 -16.08
CA VAL A 133 -13.85 9.42 -17.03
C VAL A 133 -13.04 9.63 -18.31
N VAL A 134 -12.25 8.62 -18.71
CA VAL A 134 -11.55 8.62 -19.99
C VAL A 134 -12.57 8.53 -21.14
N THR A 135 -12.73 9.62 -21.89
CA THR A 135 -13.63 9.66 -23.05
C THR A 135 -12.93 9.18 -24.33
N PRO A 136 -13.68 8.77 -25.38
CA PRO A 136 -13.11 8.51 -26.71
C PRO A 136 -12.39 9.72 -27.33
N ALA A 137 -12.75 10.95 -26.92
CA ALA A 137 -12.03 12.15 -27.31
C ALA A 137 -10.66 12.24 -26.61
N GLY A 138 -10.60 11.92 -25.31
CA GLY A 138 -9.35 11.81 -24.54
C GLY A 138 -8.41 10.74 -25.08
N ILE A 139 -8.91 9.53 -25.39
CA ILE A 139 -8.11 8.47 -26.04
C ILE A 139 -7.53 8.96 -27.38
N LYS A 140 -8.32 9.70 -28.16
CA LYS A 140 -7.87 10.28 -29.43
C LYS A 140 -6.83 11.40 -29.23
N ALA A 141 -7.01 12.27 -28.25
CA ALA A 141 -6.03 13.30 -27.90
C ALA A 141 -4.71 12.66 -27.46
N ASN A 142 -4.77 11.62 -26.63
CA ASN A 142 -3.60 10.86 -26.20
C ASN A 142 -2.89 10.15 -27.37
N ASN A 143 -3.64 9.57 -28.32
CA ASN A 143 -3.07 9.01 -29.56
C ASN A 143 -2.32 10.07 -30.38
N ASN A 144 -2.87 11.30 -30.49
CA ASN A 144 -2.18 12.40 -31.17
C ASN A 144 -0.91 12.81 -30.40
N ALA A 145 -0.99 12.94 -29.07
CA ALA A 145 0.15 13.28 -28.21
C ALA A 145 1.31 12.28 -28.37
N ILE A 146 1.02 10.97 -28.31
CA ILE A 146 1.98 9.89 -28.56
C ILE A 146 2.59 10.03 -29.97
N ALA A 147 1.77 10.19 -31.01
CA ALA A 147 2.25 10.29 -32.38
C ALA A 147 3.14 11.53 -32.61
N THR A 148 2.77 12.68 -32.05
CA THR A 148 3.53 13.93 -32.13
C THR A 148 4.82 13.87 -31.31
N ALA A 149 4.81 13.23 -30.14
CA ALA A 149 6.00 13.03 -29.32
C ALA A 149 7.01 12.08 -29.99
N ILE A 150 6.57 10.96 -30.56
CA ILE A 150 7.42 10.06 -31.35
C ILE A 150 7.99 10.78 -32.59
N LYS A 151 7.14 11.49 -33.35
CA LYS A 151 7.55 12.25 -34.55
C LYS A 151 8.67 13.27 -34.28
N ASN A 152 8.68 13.88 -33.09
CA ASN A 152 9.63 14.92 -32.70
C ASN A 152 10.71 14.41 -31.72
N GLU A 153 10.87 13.10 -31.55
CA GLU A 153 11.89 12.46 -30.70
C GLU A 153 11.79 12.87 -29.22
N VAL A 154 10.58 13.13 -28.72
CA VAL A 154 10.30 13.62 -27.35
C VAL A 154 9.79 12.50 -26.45
N LYS A 155 10.52 12.22 -25.37
CA LYS A 155 10.12 11.27 -24.33
C LYS A 155 9.10 11.92 -23.37
N VAL A 156 7.97 11.28 -23.08
CA VAL A 156 6.97 11.84 -22.15
C VAL A 156 6.93 11.01 -20.88
N HIS A 157 7.49 11.51 -19.80
CA HIS A 157 7.26 10.96 -18.46
C HIS A 157 5.91 11.47 -17.95
N THR A 158 5.14 10.61 -17.27
CA THR A 158 3.82 10.98 -16.75
C THR A 158 3.76 10.80 -15.24
N TYR A 159 3.00 11.69 -14.59
CA TYR A 159 2.58 11.61 -13.20
C TYR A 159 1.06 11.76 -13.15
N LEU A 160 0.39 10.77 -12.57
CA LEU A 160 -1.02 10.82 -12.22
C LEU A 160 -1.12 11.01 -10.71
N GLY A 161 -1.49 12.21 -10.28
CA GLY A 161 -1.62 12.64 -8.89
C GLY A 161 -2.89 12.13 -8.22
N THR A 162 -3.14 12.65 -7.02
CA THR A 162 -4.35 12.34 -6.25
C THR A 162 -5.47 13.31 -6.65
N PRO A 163 -6.60 12.84 -7.20
CA PRO A 163 -7.75 13.70 -7.48
C PRO A 163 -8.24 14.43 -6.23
N ASP A 164 -8.83 15.62 -6.40
CA ASP A 164 -9.48 16.33 -5.30
C ASP A 164 -10.44 15.42 -4.52
N ALA A 165 -10.48 15.55 -3.19
CA ALA A 165 -11.30 14.67 -2.34
C ALA A 165 -12.82 14.70 -2.66
N SER A 166 -13.30 15.73 -3.37
CA SER A 166 -14.67 15.85 -3.89
C SER A 166 -14.88 15.19 -5.26
N LEU A 167 -13.81 14.95 -6.02
CA LEU A 167 -13.79 14.37 -7.37
C LEU A 167 -13.35 12.90 -7.28
N LYS A 168 -14.32 11.99 -7.40
CA LYS A 168 -14.09 10.55 -7.31
C LYS A 168 -14.35 9.88 -8.65
N TYR A 169 -13.48 8.95 -9.01
CA TYR A 169 -13.72 8.04 -10.13
C TYR A 169 -15.13 7.41 -9.98
N PRO A 170 -16.02 7.54 -10.99
CA PRO A 170 -17.39 7.03 -10.88
C PRO A 170 -17.44 5.52 -10.65
N THR A 171 -16.50 4.79 -11.26
CA THR A 171 -16.26 3.37 -11.02
C THR A 171 -14.76 3.07 -10.95
N LYS A 172 -14.41 1.91 -10.38
CA LYS A 172 -13.04 1.38 -10.43
C LYS A 172 -12.53 1.16 -11.86
N GLN A 173 -13.44 0.94 -12.83
CA GLN A 173 -13.05 0.80 -14.23
C GLN A 173 -12.59 2.14 -14.82
N ASP A 174 -13.17 3.26 -14.38
CA ASP A 174 -12.78 4.60 -14.84
C ASP A 174 -11.39 4.98 -14.29
N GLU A 175 -11.11 4.61 -13.03
CA GLU A 175 -9.78 4.69 -12.40
C GLU A 175 -8.73 3.86 -13.18
N GLU A 176 -9.04 2.60 -13.47
CA GLU A 176 -8.17 1.71 -14.26
C GLU A 176 -7.94 2.23 -15.69
N ASN A 177 -8.98 2.79 -16.32
CA ASN A 177 -8.88 3.40 -17.64
C ASN A 177 -7.99 4.66 -17.60
N MET A 178 -8.08 5.47 -16.54
CA MET A 178 -7.22 6.65 -16.35
C MET A 178 -5.76 6.25 -16.21
N ILE A 179 -5.47 5.33 -15.28
CA ILE A 179 -4.12 4.79 -15.07
C ILE A 179 -3.57 4.20 -16.38
N LYS A 180 -4.40 3.46 -17.14
CA LYS A 180 -4.02 2.90 -18.44
C LYS A 180 -3.60 3.98 -19.43
N GLU A 181 -4.34 5.08 -19.60
CA GLU A 181 -3.98 6.13 -20.55
C GLU A 181 -2.68 6.88 -20.17
N PHE A 182 -2.44 7.12 -18.87
CA PHE A 182 -1.19 7.74 -18.40
C PHE A 182 0.02 6.82 -18.61
N LYS A 183 -0.13 5.52 -18.34
CA LYS A 183 0.91 4.51 -18.66
C LYS A 183 1.17 4.41 -20.15
N ARG A 184 0.10 4.41 -20.96
CA ARG A 184 0.16 4.29 -22.42
C ARG A 184 0.92 5.47 -23.04
N LEU A 185 0.66 6.70 -22.59
CA LEU A 185 1.42 7.89 -22.99
C LEU A 185 2.91 7.76 -22.67
N ALA A 186 3.24 7.33 -21.46
CA ALA A 186 4.62 7.19 -21.04
C ALA A 186 5.36 6.11 -21.84
N LEU A 187 4.88 4.88 -21.80
CA LEU A 187 5.58 3.73 -22.37
C LEU A 187 5.71 3.84 -23.89
N ARG A 188 4.65 4.30 -24.60
CA ARG A 188 4.69 4.49 -26.06
C ARG A 188 5.65 5.59 -26.52
N THR A 189 6.05 6.50 -25.64
CA THR A 189 7.06 7.54 -25.92
C THR A 189 8.42 7.26 -25.27
N GLY A 190 8.59 6.10 -24.61
CA GLY A 190 9.81 5.71 -23.91
C GLY A 190 9.99 6.34 -22.52
N GLY A 191 9.01 7.09 -22.02
CA GLY A 191 9.02 7.74 -20.71
C GLY A 191 8.62 6.82 -19.56
N ASP A 192 8.73 7.32 -18.34
CA ASP A 192 8.37 6.58 -17.11
C ASP A 192 7.00 7.04 -16.60
N HIS A 193 6.17 6.11 -16.11
CA HIS A 193 4.89 6.43 -15.47
C HIS A 193 5.02 6.45 -13.94
N ASN A 194 4.38 7.43 -13.31
CA ASN A 194 4.40 7.68 -11.87
C ASN A 194 2.96 7.79 -11.37
N ILE A 195 2.38 6.70 -10.87
CA ILE A 195 0.96 6.65 -10.47
C ILE A 195 0.84 6.83 -8.96
N TYR A 196 0.32 7.98 -8.55
CA TYR A 196 0.23 8.47 -7.16
C TYR A 196 -1.18 8.98 -6.83
N ILE A 197 -2.20 8.18 -7.17
CA ILE A 197 -3.62 8.44 -6.87
C ILE A 197 -4.00 8.41 -5.37
N ASN A 198 -3.01 8.26 -4.47
CA ASN A 198 -3.19 8.24 -3.01
C ASN A 198 -1.97 8.87 -2.30
N GLY A 199 -1.93 10.20 -2.24
CA GLY A 199 -0.91 11.00 -1.56
C GLY A 199 0.27 11.44 -2.43
N LEU A 200 1.08 12.37 -1.91
CA LEU A 200 2.20 12.97 -2.62
C LEU A 200 3.47 12.08 -2.60
N PRO A 201 4.25 12.02 -3.69
CA PRO A 201 5.51 11.30 -3.75
C PRO A 201 6.68 12.06 -3.09
N ASP A 202 7.82 11.38 -2.90
CA ASP A 202 9.10 12.07 -2.78
C ASP A 202 9.48 12.66 -4.15
N PHE A 203 9.07 13.90 -4.40
CA PHE A 203 9.39 14.60 -5.65
C PHE A 203 10.89 14.78 -5.90
N LYS A 204 11.75 14.73 -4.87
CA LYS A 204 13.21 14.76 -5.06
C LYS A 204 13.69 13.49 -5.76
N LYS A 205 13.12 12.32 -5.39
CA LYS A 205 13.34 11.06 -6.12
C LYS A 205 12.81 11.16 -7.53
N VAL A 206 11.51 11.45 -7.69
CA VAL A 206 10.81 11.36 -8.98
C VAL A 206 11.47 12.25 -10.02
N LEU A 207 11.83 13.48 -9.66
CA LEU A 207 12.57 14.38 -10.53
C LEU A 207 13.97 13.87 -10.88
N LYS A 208 14.76 13.42 -9.90
CA LYS A 208 16.12 12.90 -10.15
C LYS A 208 16.08 11.69 -11.08
N ASP A 209 15.14 10.78 -10.86
CA ASP A 209 14.97 9.57 -11.66
C ASP A 209 14.49 9.89 -13.09
N THR A 210 13.57 10.84 -13.23
CA THR A 210 13.13 11.40 -14.51
C THR A 210 14.30 12.02 -15.27
N ILE A 211 15.06 12.94 -14.66
CA ILE A 211 16.25 13.58 -15.26
C ILE A 211 17.27 12.53 -15.74
N CYS A 212 17.52 11.49 -14.96
CA CYS A 212 18.45 10.44 -15.38
C CYS A 212 17.90 9.58 -16.53
N ALA A 213 16.60 9.27 -16.55
CA ALA A 213 15.95 8.54 -17.65
C ALA A 213 15.82 9.39 -18.94
N SER A 214 15.72 10.71 -18.82
CA SER A 214 15.76 11.67 -19.94
C SER A 214 17.11 11.68 -20.67
N LYS A 215 18.18 11.06 -20.14
CA LYS A 215 19.46 10.91 -20.85
C LYS A 215 19.50 9.75 -21.85
N ILE A 216 18.61 8.78 -21.72
CA ILE A 216 18.58 7.58 -22.57
C ILE A 216 17.86 7.99 -23.88
N PRO A 217 18.38 7.66 -25.07
CA PRO A 217 17.71 7.95 -26.34
C PRO A 217 16.25 7.49 -26.34
N GLN A 218 15.35 8.28 -26.93
CA GLN A 218 13.91 7.96 -26.96
C GLN A 218 13.66 6.59 -27.61
N GLU A 219 14.28 6.34 -28.76
CA GLU A 219 14.22 5.08 -29.51
C GLU A 219 14.59 3.84 -28.67
N VAL A 220 15.69 3.90 -27.92
CA VAL A 220 16.14 2.82 -27.02
C VAL A 220 15.09 2.58 -25.93
N SER A 221 14.60 3.63 -25.29
CA SER A 221 13.59 3.48 -24.25
C SER A 221 12.21 3.05 -24.77
N ILE A 222 11.88 3.29 -26.05
CA ILE A 222 10.66 2.76 -26.68
C ILE A 222 10.81 1.25 -26.91
N ASP A 223 11.96 0.79 -27.39
CA ASP A 223 12.23 -0.65 -27.57
C ASP A 223 12.25 -1.38 -26.22
N ASP A 224 12.91 -0.83 -25.20
CA ASP A 224 12.96 -1.38 -23.83
C ASP A 224 11.56 -1.53 -23.19
N LYS A 225 10.59 -0.67 -23.56
CA LYS A 225 9.25 -0.60 -22.97
C LYS A 225 8.15 -1.16 -23.86
N LYS A 226 8.54 -1.73 -25.02
CA LYS A 226 7.62 -2.19 -26.05
C LYS A 226 6.61 -3.20 -25.54
N ASP A 227 7.07 -4.21 -24.81
CA ASP A 227 6.24 -5.33 -24.37
C ASP A 227 5.22 -4.87 -23.31
N GLU A 228 5.64 -4.06 -22.31
CA GLU A 228 4.71 -3.45 -21.34
C GLU A 228 3.66 -2.56 -22.03
N ALA A 229 4.06 -1.83 -23.08
CA ALA A 229 3.14 -0.99 -23.85
C ALA A 229 2.16 -1.79 -24.73
N ASP A 230 2.58 -2.93 -25.29
CA ASP A 230 1.73 -3.82 -26.10
C ASP A 230 0.74 -4.60 -25.21
N ASP A 231 1.16 -5.06 -24.04
CA ASP A 231 0.31 -5.77 -23.06
C ASP A 231 -0.82 -4.88 -22.50
N LEU A 232 -0.63 -3.56 -22.43
CA LEU A 232 -1.68 -2.62 -22.05
C LEU A 232 -2.80 -2.47 -23.08
N GLU A 233 -2.55 -2.75 -24.36
CA GLU A 233 -3.46 -2.38 -25.47
C GLU A 233 -4.32 -3.52 -26.03
N ASP A 234 -4.17 -4.75 -25.54
CA ASP A 234 -5.09 -5.90 -25.71
C ASP A 234 -5.64 -6.06 -27.16
N LYS A 235 -4.82 -6.58 -28.08
CA LYS A 235 -5.19 -6.70 -29.51
C LYS A 235 -6.47 -7.53 -29.69
N PRO A 236 -7.55 -6.98 -30.29
CA PRO A 236 -8.74 -7.76 -30.61
C PRO A 236 -8.37 -8.79 -31.69
N THR A 237 -8.30 -10.05 -31.29
CA THR A 237 -8.00 -11.16 -32.20
C THR A 237 -9.30 -11.84 -32.64
N ASP A 238 -9.85 -11.36 -33.74
CA ASP A 238 -10.95 -12.02 -34.47
C ASP A 238 -10.48 -13.37 -35.06
N LYS A 239 -10.38 -14.39 -34.21
CA LYS A 239 -10.31 -15.80 -34.60
C LYS A 239 -10.69 -16.72 -33.44
N PRO A 240 -11.50 -17.77 -33.66
CA PRO A 240 -11.74 -18.79 -32.64
C PRO A 240 -10.42 -19.46 -32.25
N LYS A 241 -10.18 -19.64 -30.94
CA LYS A 241 -9.12 -20.52 -30.45
C LYS A 241 -9.48 -21.97 -30.75
N GLU A 242 -8.95 -22.48 -31.87
CA GLU A 242 -8.91 -23.92 -32.13
C GLU A 242 -7.69 -24.49 -31.39
N GLU A 243 -7.92 -25.39 -30.44
CA GLU A 243 -6.84 -26.05 -29.69
C GLU A 243 -6.15 -27.09 -30.58
N THR A 244 -4.95 -26.79 -31.05
CA THR A 244 -4.00 -27.81 -31.51
C THR A 244 -2.70 -27.71 -30.73
N SER A 245 -2.42 -28.74 -29.93
CA SER A 245 -1.12 -28.89 -29.29
C SER A 245 -0.07 -29.18 -30.36
N THR A 246 0.91 -28.27 -30.47
CA THR A 246 2.36 -28.53 -30.39
C THR A 246 3.09 -27.28 -30.88
N ASP A 247 3.53 -26.43 -29.96
CA ASP A 247 4.91 -25.95 -30.02
C ASP A 247 5.36 -25.47 -28.64
N LYS A 248 6.66 -25.66 -28.37
CA LYS A 248 7.24 -25.62 -27.03
C LYS A 248 8.31 -24.52 -26.97
N PRO A 249 8.13 -23.46 -26.18
CA PRO A 249 9.24 -22.61 -25.80
C PRO A 249 10.15 -23.39 -24.85
N THR A 250 11.37 -23.69 -25.28
CA THR A 250 12.44 -24.15 -24.39
C THR A 250 12.76 -23.08 -23.35
N GLY A 251 12.89 -23.48 -22.09
CA GLY A 251 13.21 -22.55 -21.00
C GLY A 251 14.52 -21.80 -21.25
N GLY A 252 14.41 -20.48 -21.41
CA GLY A 252 15.54 -19.56 -21.31
C GLY A 252 16.00 -19.50 -19.86
N LYS A 253 17.27 -19.81 -19.62
CA LYS A 253 17.94 -19.65 -18.34
C LYS A 253 18.17 -18.15 -18.13
N LEU A 254 17.68 -17.56 -17.03
CA LEU A 254 18.10 -16.20 -16.65
C LEU A 254 19.62 -16.15 -16.63
N THR A 255 20.18 -15.22 -17.38
CA THR A 255 21.60 -15.01 -17.57
C THR A 255 22.09 -13.90 -16.64
N CYS A 256 23.39 -13.82 -16.39
CA CYS A 256 23.95 -12.68 -15.65
C CYS A 256 23.69 -11.35 -16.37
N THR A 257 23.51 -11.36 -17.70
CA THR A 257 23.12 -10.20 -18.51
C THR A 257 21.82 -9.59 -18.00
N ASP A 258 20.74 -10.38 -17.90
CA ASP A 258 19.42 -9.89 -17.46
C ASP A 258 19.44 -9.19 -16.08
N LEU A 259 20.32 -9.65 -15.17
CA LEU A 259 20.51 -9.04 -13.85
C LEU A 259 21.45 -7.82 -13.87
N CYS A 260 22.47 -7.83 -14.73
CA CYS A 260 23.35 -6.68 -14.97
C CYS A 260 22.61 -5.52 -15.65
N ASP A 261 21.64 -5.84 -16.51
CA ASP A 261 20.84 -4.86 -17.25
C ASP A 261 19.79 -4.19 -16.34
N GLN A 262 19.30 -4.90 -15.32
CA GLN A 262 18.43 -4.34 -14.26
C GLN A 262 19.18 -3.68 -13.09
N LEU A 263 20.50 -3.89 -12.97
CA LEU A 263 21.33 -3.34 -11.89
C LEU A 263 21.22 -1.81 -11.72
N PRO A 264 21.11 -0.99 -12.79
CA PRO A 264 20.92 0.46 -12.67
C PRO A 264 19.65 0.84 -11.93
N GLU A 265 18.51 0.21 -12.22
CA GLU A 265 17.23 0.50 -11.56
C GLU A 265 17.20 0.00 -10.10
N ILE A 266 17.84 -1.14 -9.81
CA ILE A 266 18.06 -1.61 -8.43
C ILE A 266 18.90 -0.59 -7.64
N ALA A 267 19.98 -0.06 -8.22
CA ALA A 267 20.79 0.97 -7.58
C ALA A 267 20.01 2.30 -7.39
N LYS A 268 19.15 2.66 -8.35
CA LYS A 268 18.25 3.82 -8.31
C LYS A 268 17.27 3.74 -7.12
N ALA A 269 16.68 2.56 -6.90
CA ALA A 269 15.81 2.28 -5.76
C ALA A 269 16.55 2.36 -4.40
N ILE A 270 17.77 1.80 -4.31
CA ILE A 270 18.57 1.83 -3.07
C ILE A 270 19.04 3.26 -2.72
N ASN A 271 19.50 4.03 -3.72
CA ASN A 271 19.92 5.41 -3.52
C ASN A 271 18.75 6.34 -3.13
N THR A 272 17.55 6.03 -3.62
CA THR A 272 16.31 6.68 -3.16
C THR A 272 16.11 6.49 -1.67
N LEU A 273 16.04 5.23 -1.21
CA LEU A 273 15.74 4.90 0.17
C LEU A 273 16.77 5.53 1.13
N THR A 274 18.04 5.51 0.73
CA THR A 274 19.14 6.18 1.42
C THR A 274 18.96 7.71 1.50
N THR A 275 18.40 8.32 0.45
CA THR A 275 18.12 9.77 0.40
C THR A 275 16.95 10.16 1.30
N PHE A 276 15.87 9.37 1.27
CA PHE A 276 14.70 9.58 2.12
C PHE A 276 15.08 9.55 3.61
N LEU A 277 15.90 8.57 4.01
CA LEU A 277 16.42 8.46 5.38
C LEU A 277 17.28 9.66 5.80
N LYS A 278 18.12 10.20 4.89
CA LYS A 278 18.93 11.41 5.15
C LYS A 278 18.07 12.67 5.27
N ASN A 279 17.08 12.86 4.39
CA ASN A 279 16.15 13.98 4.46
C ASN A 279 15.38 13.95 5.80
N PHE A 280 14.92 12.76 6.23
CA PHE A 280 14.26 12.57 7.53
C PHE A 280 15.18 12.93 8.71
N GLU A 281 16.46 12.53 8.65
CA GLU A 281 17.47 12.89 9.66
C GLU A 281 17.73 14.41 9.72
N GLU A 282 17.72 15.10 8.58
CA GLU A 282 17.93 16.55 8.47
C GLU A 282 16.74 17.36 9.00
N VAL A 283 15.51 16.95 8.65
CA VAL A 283 14.27 17.51 9.22
C VAL A 283 14.27 17.37 10.75
N CYS A 284 14.75 16.24 11.30
CA CYS A 284 14.86 16.07 12.75
C CYS A 284 15.95 16.93 13.43
N LYS A 285 16.91 17.49 12.68
CA LYS A 285 18.02 18.31 13.24
C LYS A 285 17.65 19.79 13.38
N ASN A 286 16.74 20.31 12.55
CA ASN A 286 16.38 21.74 12.52
C ASN A 286 15.23 22.10 13.50
N ALA A 287 15.23 21.51 14.70
CA ALA A 287 14.17 21.56 15.72
C ALA A 287 13.74 22.98 16.23
N LYS A 288 14.35 24.07 15.74
CA LYS A 288 14.03 25.45 16.12
C LYS A 288 12.82 26.04 15.38
N GLU A 289 12.43 25.50 14.23
CA GLU A 289 11.36 26.05 13.38
C GLU A 289 10.05 25.25 13.42
N HIS A 290 10.00 24.17 14.20
CA HIS A 290 8.82 23.31 14.28
C HIS A 290 7.77 23.86 15.26
N ASP A 291 6.52 23.41 15.10
CA ASP A 291 5.40 23.66 16.03
C ASP A 291 5.65 23.14 17.46
N GLU A 292 4.82 23.53 18.43
CA GLU A 292 4.98 23.12 19.83
C GLU A 292 4.79 21.61 20.06
N ASP A 293 3.98 20.94 19.23
CA ASP A 293 3.71 19.48 19.33
C ASP A 293 4.77 18.59 18.65
N CYS A 294 5.87 19.15 18.14
CA CYS A 294 6.89 18.38 17.44
C CYS A 294 7.89 17.69 18.39
N LYS A 295 7.82 16.34 18.43
CA LYS A 295 8.69 15.46 19.24
C LYS A 295 10.21 15.58 19.00
N CYS A 296 10.64 16.31 17.97
CA CYS A 296 12.06 16.61 17.74
C CYS A 296 12.65 17.56 18.80
N LYS A 297 11.82 18.31 19.54
CA LYS A 297 12.27 19.24 20.60
C LYS A 297 12.64 18.56 21.93
N ASP A 298 12.27 17.29 22.14
CA ASP A 298 12.43 16.58 23.43
C ASP A 298 13.87 16.18 23.80
N LYS A 299 14.89 16.62 23.05
CA LYS A 299 16.31 16.34 23.34
C LYS A 299 17.07 17.59 23.77
N LYS A 300 16.88 18.00 25.03
CA LYS A 300 17.90 18.75 25.77
C LYS A 300 18.83 17.77 26.49
N PRO A 301 20.17 17.89 26.40
CA PRO A 301 21.09 16.98 27.09
C PRO A 301 20.93 17.10 28.61
N ALA A 302 20.83 15.97 29.31
CA ALA A 302 20.77 15.94 30.75
C ALA A 302 22.14 16.28 31.37
N ASN A 303 22.13 17.09 32.43
CA ASN A 303 23.16 17.05 33.44
C ASN A 303 22.55 17.29 34.84
N GLU A 304 23.21 16.74 35.85
CA GLU A 304 22.86 16.47 37.25
C GLU A 304 22.33 17.70 38.08
N THR A 305 21.83 17.64 39.34
CA THR A 305 22.11 16.72 40.47
C THR A 305 21.05 16.82 41.61
N THR A 306 20.75 15.70 42.31
CA THR A 306 20.34 15.54 43.75
C THR A 306 19.03 16.10 44.40
N THR A 307 18.58 15.34 45.43
CA THR A 307 17.38 15.41 46.33
C THR A 307 17.74 16.06 47.72
N PRO A 308 16.97 16.01 48.86
CA PRO A 308 15.67 15.36 49.21
C PRO A 308 14.62 16.03 50.19
N ALA A 309 13.34 15.65 50.04
CA ALA A 309 12.34 15.14 51.02
C ALA A 309 11.65 15.91 52.22
N THR A 310 10.29 15.86 52.20
CA THR A 310 9.28 15.56 53.31
C THR A 310 8.94 16.56 54.46
N PRO A 311 7.78 16.45 55.20
CA PRO A 311 6.59 15.54 55.10
C PRO A 311 5.16 16.19 55.19
N LYS A 312 4.12 15.32 55.17
CA LYS A 312 2.63 15.47 55.30
C LYS A 312 2.14 15.80 56.74
N PRO A 313 0.88 16.30 56.99
CA PRO A 313 -0.29 15.41 57.31
C PRO A 313 -1.72 15.96 56.94
N VAL A 314 -2.71 15.16 56.44
CA VAL A 314 -3.80 14.33 57.08
C VAL A 314 -5.19 15.04 57.27
N ASP A 315 -6.28 14.39 56.81
CA ASP A 315 -7.73 14.75 56.93
C ASP A 315 -8.33 14.56 58.34
N PRO A 316 -9.59 15.02 58.61
CA PRO A 316 -10.71 14.06 58.66
C PRO A 316 -12.14 14.59 58.32
N LYS A 317 -13.11 13.64 58.23
CA LYS A 317 -14.53 13.80 57.85
C LYS A 317 -15.37 12.70 58.53
N PRO A 318 -16.52 12.97 59.21
CA PRO A 318 -17.84 12.64 58.60
C PRO A 318 -19.13 13.35 59.14
N THR A 319 -20.27 13.12 58.44
CA THR A 319 -21.69 13.04 58.93
C THR A 319 -22.41 14.31 59.46
N GLU A 320 -23.76 14.46 59.45
CA GLU A 320 -24.91 13.54 59.21
C GLU A 320 -26.20 14.25 58.66
N LYS A 321 -27.32 13.51 58.48
CA LYS A 321 -28.71 13.94 58.10
C LYS A 321 -29.64 13.92 59.35
N PRO A 322 -30.92 14.39 59.42
CA PRO A 322 -32.07 13.86 58.62
C PRO A 322 -33.33 14.78 58.40
N THR A 323 -34.33 14.27 57.64
CA THR A 323 -35.83 14.52 57.69
C THR A 323 -36.41 15.95 57.59
N GLU A 324 -37.67 16.22 57.20
CA GLU A 324 -38.75 15.58 56.41
C GLU A 324 -39.93 16.58 56.32
N ASN A 325 -40.71 16.63 55.21
CA ASN A 325 -42.17 16.84 55.25
C ASN A 325 -42.84 16.87 53.86
N LYS A 326 -44.08 16.36 53.82
CA LYS A 326 -45.08 16.42 52.73
C LYS A 326 -46.30 17.14 53.33
N PRO A 327 -47.15 17.86 52.56
CA PRO A 327 -48.25 17.14 51.89
C PRO A 327 -48.66 17.71 50.52
N ALA A 328 -49.53 16.95 49.85
CA ALA A 328 -50.38 17.32 48.72
C ALA A 328 -51.85 17.08 49.18
N PRO A 329 -52.94 17.32 48.39
CA PRO A 329 -52.99 17.65 46.96
C PRO A 329 -53.98 18.77 46.57
N ASP A 330 -54.10 19.07 45.28
CA ASP A 330 -55.41 19.40 44.69
C ASP A 330 -55.51 19.00 43.20
N LYS A 331 -56.75 18.83 42.72
CA LYS A 331 -57.07 18.26 41.38
C LYS A 331 -57.17 19.34 40.27
N PRO A 332 -57.00 18.96 38.98
CA PRO A 332 -56.96 19.91 37.88
C PRO A 332 -58.36 20.33 37.39
N VAL A 333 -58.45 21.55 36.83
CA VAL A 333 -59.60 22.01 36.05
C VAL A 333 -59.28 21.87 34.55
N GLU A 334 -60.26 21.33 33.83
CA GLU A 334 -60.25 21.02 32.41
C GLU A 334 -60.34 22.29 31.56
N ASN A 335 -59.45 22.44 30.57
CA ASN A 335 -59.62 23.43 29.49
C ASN A 335 -59.18 22.83 28.15
N LYS A 336 -60.07 22.93 27.17
CA LYS A 336 -60.03 22.19 25.90
C LYS A 336 -59.72 23.13 24.73
N PRO A 337 -58.63 22.91 23.98
CA PRO A 337 -58.50 23.37 22.61
C PRO A 337 -58.78 22.21 21.62
N THR A 338 -59.49 22.52 20.53
CA THR A 338 -59.60 21.68 19.32
C THR A 338 -58.76 22.33 18.20
N PRO A 339 -58.37 21.61 17.13
CA PRO A 339 -56.97 21.60 16.73
C PRO A 339 -56.67 22.40 15.46
N GLU A 340 -55.57 23.14 15.47
CA GLU A 340 -54.86 23.48 14.23
C GLU A 340 -53.97 22.32 13.78
N LYS A 341 -53.81 22.21 12.47
CA LYS A 341 -53.23 21.05 11.76
C LYS A 341 -51.75 21.31 11.45
N PRO A 342 -50.78 20.63 12.09
CA PRO A 342 -49.39 20.72 11.70
C PRO A 342 -49.14 19.92 10.41
N VAL A 343 -48.34 20.47 9.51
CA VAL A 343 -47.78 19.75 8.37
C VAL A 343 -46.71 18.79 8.87
N ALA A 344 -46.63 17.59 8.27
CA ALA A 344 -45.69 16.57 8.70
C ALA A 344 -44.26 16.89 8.27
N GLU A 345 -43.41 17.32 9.21
CA GLU A 345 -41.97 17.16 9.09
C GLU A 345 -41.56 15.76 9.59
N LYS A 346 -40.75 15.09 8.78
CA LYS A 346 -40.30 13.72 9.00
C LYS A 346 -38.99 13.77 9.80
N PRO A 347 -38.83 13.06 10.93
CA PRO A 347 -37.56 13.03 11.62
C PRO A 347 -36.50 12.38 10.73
N VAL A 348 -35.50 13.17 10.32
CA VAL A 348 -34.28 12.62 9.71
C VAL A 348 -33.45 12.07 10.86
N GLY A 349 -33.47 10.76 11.05
CA GLY A 349 -32.56 10.10 11.98
C GLY A 349 -31.13 10.24 11.46
N GLU A 350 -30.24 10.83 12.27
CA GLU A 350 -28.81 10.78 12.03
C GLU A 350 -28.36 9.32 12.02
N LYS A 351 -28.06 8.81 10.82
CA LYS A 351 -27.36 7.56 10.65
C LYS A 351 -25.93 7.77 11.17
N PRO A 352 -25.41 6.93 12.08
CA PRO A 352 -24.02 7.03 12.49
C PRO A 352 -23.09 7.04 11.28
N ALA A 353 -22.13 7.97 11.26
CA ALA A 353 -21.13 8.01 10.20
C ALA A 353 -20.46 6.62 10.10
N PRO A 354 -20.24 6.08 8.89
CA PRO A 354 -19.40 4.90 8.75
C PRO A 354 -18.02 5.22 9.34
N PRO A 355 -17.40 4.29 10.09
CA PRO A 355 -16.05 4.52 10.61
C PRO A 355 -15.13 4.86 9.44
N ALA A 356 -14.35 5.94 9.58
CA ALA A 356 -13.46 6.40 8.54
C ALA A 356 -12.53 5.27 8.11
N THR A 357 -12.52 4.93 6.82
CA THR A 357 -11.64 3.90 6.28
C THR A 357 -10.20 4.35 6.49
N PRO A 358 -9.38 3.65 7.31
CA PRO A 358 -8.02 4.07 7.55
C PRO A 358 -7.19 3.97 6.26
N THR A 359 -6.54 5.07 5.90
CA THR A 359 -5.57 5.15 4.81
C THR A 359 -4.23 4.57 5.27
N TYR A 360 -3.67 3.65 4.51
CA TYR A 360 -2.40 2.98 4.82
C TYR A 360 -1.41 3.14 3.67
N SER A 361 -0.18 3.53 3.99
CA SER A 361 0.89 3.87 3.04
C SER A 361 2.20 3.10 3.30
N GLU A 362 2.13 2.01 4.06
CA GLU A 362 3.34 1.31 4.52
C GLU A 362 3.72 0.13 3.61
N ILE A 363 5.03 -0.04 3.43
CA ILE A 363 5.71 -1.26 2.98
C ILE A 363 4.98 -2.49 3.52
N ASP A 364 4.84 -3.55 2.72
CA ASP A 364 4.31 -4.84 3.17
C ASP A 364 5.07 -5.34 4.41
N GLN A 365 4.51 -5.08 5.60
CA GLN A 365 5.09 -5.43 6.88
C GLN A 365 4.56 -6.79 7.31
N ILE A 366 5.48 -7.73 7.48
CA ILE A 366 5.16 -9.04 8.03
C ILE A 366 5.59 -9.07 9.49
N TYR A 367 4.61 -9.07 10.39
CA TYR A 367 4.83 -9.24 11.82
C TYR A 367 5.13 -10.71 12.12
N ALA A 368 6.04 -11.01 13.03
CA ALA A 368 6.64 -12.33 13.21
C ALA A 368 6.82 -12.67 14.70
N ILE A 369 6.08 -13.65 15.25
CA ILE A 369 6.36 -14.22 16.59
C ILE A 369 7.46 -15.29 16.53
N THR A 370 8.38 -15.27 17.49
CA THR A 370 9.30 -16.37 17.79
C THR A 370 8.62 -17.49 18.62
N TYR A 371 8.87 -18.77 18.29
CA TYR A 371 8.01 -19.89 18.70
C TYR A 371 8.80 -21.06 19.34
N TYR A 372 8.64 -21.19 20.66
CA TYR A 372 9.03 -22.34 21.47
C TYR A 372 7.97 -23.44 21.43
N ASP A 373 8.38 -24.65 21.07
CA ASP A 373 7.58 -25.85 21.30
C ASP A 373 8.46 -27.12 21.33
N GLY A 374 8.01 -28.09 22.12
CA GLY A 374 8.47 -29.47 22.07
C GLY A 374 8.07 -30.22 20.80
N ALA A 375 7.20 -29.69 19.91
CA ALA A 375 6.94 -30.28 18.60
C ALA A 375 8.18 -30.34 17.70
N PHE A 376 9.18 -29.46 17.89
CA PHE A 376 10.49 -29.53 17.23
C PHE A 376 11.62 -29.57 18.27
N PRO A 377 11.90 -30.75 18.86
CA PRO A 377 13.00 -30.91 19.81
C PRO A 377 14.34 -30.54 19.18
N GLY A 378 15.09 -29.66 19.85
CA GLY A 378 16.40 -29.18 19.39
C GLY A 378 16.57 -27.66 19.33
N ASN A 379 15.48 -26.89 19.43
CA ASN A 379 15.53 -25.42 19.40
C ASN A 379 16.02 -24.79 20.71
N GLN A 380 16.85 -23.74 20.60
CA GLN A 380 17.40 -23.00 21.75
C GLN A 380 16.99 -21.52 21.72
N ALA A 381 16.48 -21.03 22.87
CA ALA A 381 16.14 -19.64 23.16
C ALA A 381 15.07 -18.99 22.24
N ASP A 382 13.82 -19.04 22.72
CA ASP A 382 12.72 -18.20 22.24
C ASP A 382 12.26 -17.28 23.40
N ASN A 383 11.93 -16.03 23.08
CA ASN A 383 11.42 -15.03 24.01
C ASN A 383 9.98 -14.56 23.70
N GLY A 384 9.32 -15.15 22.69
CA GLY A 384 7.93 -14.88 22.29
C GLY A 384 7.68 -13.52 21.62
N ASP A 385 8.71 -12.73 21.34
CA ASP A 385 8.59 -11.36 20.82
C ASP A 385 7.90 -11.30 19.45
N ILE A 386 7.19 -10.20 19.17
CA ILE A 386 6.75 -9.87 17.80
C ILE A 386 7.78 -8.94 17.17
N TYR A 387 8.39 -9.40 16.10
CA TYR A 387 9.23 -8.60 15.21
C TYR A 387 8.44 -8.13 13.99
N VAL A 388 8.92 -7.11 13.30
CA VAL A 388 8.42 -6.68 12.00
C VAL A 388 9.49 -6.96 10.97
N HIS A 389 9.10 -7.57 9.86
CA HIS A 389 9.95 -7.88 8.73
C HIS A 389 9.47 -7.14 7.48
N ASN A 390 10.39 -6.82 6.59
CA ASN A 390 10.12 -6.33 5.25
C ASN A 390 9.63 -7.51 4.40
N GLY A 391 8.42 -7.42 3.84
CA GLY A 391 7.81 -8.47 3.04
C GLY A 391 8.53 -8.76 1.73
N GLY A 392 9.28 -7.81 1.17
CA GLY A 392 10.03 -8.01 -0.06
C GLY A 392 11.22 -8.98 0.09
N ASN A 393 11.95 -8.90 1.22
CA ASN A 393 13.21 -9.63 1.41
C ASN A 393 13.31 -10.44 2.72
N GLY A 394 12.29 -10.42 3.58
CA GLY A 394 12.28 -11.10 4.88
C GLY A 394 13.16 -10.44 5.96
N GLU A 395 13.80 -9.30 5.69
CA GLU A 395 14.71 -8.63 6.62
C GLU A 395 13.95 -8.07 7.83
N ARG A 396 14.51 -8.27 9.03
CA ARG A 396 13.90 -7.80 10.28
C ARG A 396 14.10 -6.29 10.46
N ILE A 397 13.04 -5.52 10.24
CA ILE A 397 12.98 -4.07 10.43
C ILE A 397 13.15 -3.69 11.91
N ARG A 398 12.33 -4.26 12.80
CA ARG A 398 12.26 -3.84 14.22
C ARG A 398 11.59 -4.90 15.11
N LYS A 399 11.63 -4.68 16.43
CA LYS A 399 10.82 -5.41 17.41
C LYS A 399 9.57 -4.56 17.73
N ALA A 400 8.38 -5.05 17.43
CA ALA A 400 7.11 -4.37 17.69
C ALA A 400 6.61 -4.62 19.11
N ILE A 401 6.66 -5.87 19.58
CA ILE A 401 6.18 -6.26 20.91
C ILE A 401 7.25 -7.02 21.68
N ASP A 402 7.48 -6.57 22.92
CA ASP A 402 8.32 -7.22 23.93
C ASP A 402 7.50 -8.22 24.76
N ASN A 403 7.55 -9.51 24.43
CA ASN A 403 6.67 -10.50 25.02
C ASN A 403 7.20 -11.07 26.34
N GLN A 404 6.95 -10.32 27.40
CA GLN A 404 7.31 -10.66 28.78
C GLN A 404 6.60 -11.91 29.33
N HIS A 405 5.66 -12.52 28.59
CA HIS A 405 5.02 -13.78 28.96
C HIS A 405 5.71 -15.01 28.32
N GLY A 406 6.66 -14.80 27.40
CA GLY A 406 7.33 -15.86 26.65
C GLY A 406 6.47 -16.41 25.50
N ALA A 407 6.92 -17.52 24.92
CA ALA A 407 6.41 -18.13 23.69
C ALA A 407 4.88 -18.14 23.54
N GLY A 408 4.38 -17.46 22.49
CA GLY A 408 2.98 -17.48 22.06
C GLY A 408 2.82 -18.20 20.72
N TRP A 409 1.60 -18.58 20.36
CA TRP A 409 1.35 -19.48 19.23
C TRP A 409 0.74 -18.84 17.99
N SER A 410 0.23 -17.61 18.08
CA SER A 410 -0.24 -16.81 16.94
C SER A 410 -0.34 -15.33 17.30
N ASN A 411 -0.15 -14.46 16.31
CA ASN A 411 -0.40 -13.02 16.29
C ASN A 411 -1.41 -12.70 15.18
N ALA A 412 -2.33 -11.78 15.45
CA ALA A 412 -2.98 -11.01 14.39
C ALA A 412 -3.11 -9.55 14.79
N THR A 413 -3.17 -8.67 13.82
CA THR A 413 -3.14 -7.22 14.03
C THR A 413 -4.41 -6.59 13.48
N THR A 414 -5.13 -5.83 14.30
CA THR A 414 -6.29 -5.05 13.90
C THR A 414 -5.91 -3.85 13.02
N SER A 415 -6.91 -3.24 12.38
CA SER A 415 -6.79 -1.98 11.66
C SER A 415 -6.11 -0.90 12.51
N ASP A 416 -6.46 -0.82 13.79
CA ASP A 416 -5.92 0.16 14.74
C ASP A 416 -4.49 -0.14 15.22
N GLY A 417 -3.96 -1.34 14.97
CA GLY A 417 -2.60 -1.75 15.36
C GLY A 417 -2.49 -2.48 16.69
N THR A 418 -3.61 -3.01 17.18
CA THR A 418 -3.63 -3.88 18.34
C THR A 418 -3.31 -5.31 17.93
N HIS A 419 -2.20 -5.85 18.45
CA HIS A 419 -1.85 -7.26 18.30
C HIS A 419 -2.64 -8.10 19.30
N TYR A 420 -3.29 -9.16 18.81
CA TYR A 420 -3.88 -10.23 19.63
C TYR A 420 -2.98 -11.45 19.57
N PHE A 421 -2.81 -12.16 20.69
CA PHE A 421 -2.01 -13.38 20.72
C PHE A 421 -2.50 -14.40 21.75
N GLY A 422 -2.21 -15.66 21.44
CA GLY A 422 -2.49 -16.81 22.31
C GLY A 422 -1.25 -17.26 23.10
N TRP A 423 -1.45 -17.54 24.38
CA TRP A 423 -0.47 -18.09 25.32
C TRP A 423 -1.04 -19.29 26.07
N GLN A 424 -0.19 -20.25 26.46
CA GLN A 424 -0.56 -21.46 27.21
C GLN A 424 -1.83 -22.19 26.69
N ALA A 425 -1.99 -22.30 25.36
CA ALA A 425 -3.12 -22.94 24.67
C ALA A 425 -4.53 -22.36 24.90
N ASN A 426 -4.75 -21.45 25.85
CA ASN A 426 -6.09 -20.95 26.19
C ASN A 426 -6.14 -19.55 26.82
N GLN A 427 -5.01 -18.86 26.95
CA GLN A 427 -4.96 -17.50 27.49
C GLN A 427 -4.77 -16.54 26.32
N ILE A 428 -5.72 -15.63 26.15
CA ILE A 428 -5.73 -14.68 25.04
C ILE A 428 -5.43 -13.30 25.61
N TYR A 429 -4.51 -12.62 24.96
CA TYR A 429 -4.06 -11.28 25.34
C TYR A 429 -4.13 -10.36 24.13
N ARG A 430 -4.12 -9.06 24.39
CA ARG A 430 -3.83 -8.05 23.37
C ARG A 430 -2.85 -7.00 23.84
N ARG A 431 -2.22 -6.32 22.89
CA ARG A 431 -1.35 -5.18 23.12
C ARG A 431 -1.16 -4.36 21.85
N LYS A 432 -1.23 -3.04 21.98
CA LYS A 432 -0.74 -2.09 20.98
C LYS A 432 0.72 -1.74 21.29
N GLU A 433 1.50 -1.41 20.27
CA GLU A 433 2.91 -1.04 20.45
C GLU A 433 3.08 0.09 21.48
N GLY A 434 4.08 -0.03 22.35
CA GLY A 434 4.34 0.89 23.46
C GLY A 434 3.38 0.77 24.66
N GLN A 435 2.29 0.01 24.58
CA GLN A 435 1.36 -0.21 25.70
C GLN A 435 1.73 -1.45 26.53
N ASN A 436 0.97 -1.73 27.59
CA ASN A 436 1.07 -2.97 28.37
C ASN A 436 0.18 -4.07 27.77
N PHE A 437 0.42 -5.33 28.17
CA PHE A 437 -0.46 -6.44 27.83
C PHE A 437 -1.77 -6.41 28.62
N GLU A 438 -2.88 -6.63 27.93
CA GLU A 438 -4.21 -6.79 28.52
C GLU A 438 -4.66 -8.26 28.38
N TYR A 439 -4.99 -8.90 29.51
CA TYR A 439 -5.52 -10.26 29.53
C TYR A 439 -7.03 -10.29 29.22
N LEU A 440 -7.40 -10.95 28.14
CA LEU A 440 -8.77 -10.99 27.62
C LEU A 440 -9.53 -12.20 28.16
N ARG A 441 -9.97 -12.10 29.42
CA ARG A 441 -10.74 -13.18 30.10
C ARG A 441 -11.96 -13.65 29.30
N GLY A 442 -12.64 -12.77 28.55
CA GLY A 442 -13.83 -13.14 27.76
C GLY A 442 -13.54 -14.04 26.56
N LEU A 443 -12.36 -13.93 25.95
CA LEU A 443 -11.93 -14.81 24.85
C LEU A 443 -11.20 -16.06 25.38
N SER A 444 -10.53 -15.92 26.53
CA SER A 444 -9.72 -16.98 27.18
C SER A 444 -10.56 -18.14 27.74
N GLY A 445 -9.94 -19.30 27.87
CA GLY A 445 -10.55 -20.54 28.36
C GLY A 445 -10.70 -21.61 27.28
N GLY A 446 -11.33 -22.74 27.61
CA GLY A 446 -11.40 -23.91 26.74
C GLY A 446 -10.04 -24.62 26.58
N LYS A 447 -9.87 -25.36 25.47
CA LYS A 447 -8.62 -26.06 25.13
C LYS A 447 -8.17 -25.76 23.69
N GLY A 448 -6.88 -25.52 23.51
CA GLY A 448 -6.25 -25.41 22.19
C GLY A 448 -6.87 -24.33 21.32
N LYS A 449 -6.82 -23.08 21.78
CA LYS A 449 -7.06 -21.90 20.94
C LYS A 449 -5.81 -21.68 20.10
N ASP A 450 -6.00 -21.53 18.80
CA ASP A 450 -4.92 -21.37 17.84
C ASP A 450 -5.31 -20.35 16.76
N ALA A 451 -4.30 -19.82 16.07
CA ALA A 451 -4.35 -18.90 14.93
C ALA A 451 -5.42 -17.79 14.95
N PHE A 452 -4.99 -16.55 15.18
CA PHE A 452 -5.84 -15.36 15.05
C PHE A 452 -5.82 -14.80 13.63
N ALA A 453 -6.94 -14.20 13.22
CA ALA A 453 -7.00 -13.28 12.08
C ALA A 453 -8.14 -12.26 12.27
N PHE A 454 -8.15 -11.16 11.52
CA PHE A 454 -9.19 -10.11 11.61
C PHE A 454 -9.70 -9.76 10.22
N ARG A 455 -11.01 -9.70 9.98
CA ARG A 455 -11.53 -9.11 8.74
C ARG A 455 -11.24 -7.60 8.67
N LYS A 456 -11.43 -6.99 7.49
CA LYS A 456 -11.28 -5.53 7.26
C LYS A 456 -12.08 -4.66 8.24
N ASP A 457 -13.17 -5.20 8.79
CA ASP A 457 -14.02 -4.50 9.74
C ASP A 457 -13.63 -4.75 11.22
N ASP A 458 -12.45 -5.32 11.49
CA ASP A 458 -11.99 -5.77 12.82
C ASP A 458 -12.89 -6.81 13.51
N THR A 459 -13.65 -7.59 12.74
CA THR A 459 -14.20 -8.85 13.24
C THR A 459 -13.05 -9.85 13.35
N GLY A 460 -12.67 -10.19 14.59
CA GLY A 460 -11.62 -11.15 14.90
C GLY A 460 -12.11 -12.58 14.86
N PHE A 461 -11.22 -13.47 14.47
CA PHE A 461 -11.42 -14.91 14.36
C PHE A 461 -10.25 -15.63 15.01
N PHE A 462 -10.52 -16.75 15.66
CA PHE A 462 -9.52 -17.72 16.10
C PHE A 462 -10.17 -19.10 16.14
N PHE A 463 -9.41 -20.18 15.97
CA PHE A 463 -10.01 -21.52 15.93
C PHE A 463 -9.60 -22.40 17.10
N SER A 464 -10.25 -23.57 17.22
CA SER A 464 -9.74 -24.67 18.04
C SER A 464 -9.75 -25.98 17.25
N ALA A 465 -8.56 -26.49 16.94
CA ALA A 465 -8.40 -27.81 16.30
C ALA A 465 -8.93 -28.94 17.21
N ILE A 466 -8.92 -28.73 18.53
CA ILE A 466 -9.32 -29.74 19.51
C ILE A 466 -10.85 -29.78 19.69
N GLU A 467 -11.55 -28.66 19.44
CA GLU A 467 -13.02 -28.58 19.54
C GLU A 467 -13.75 -28.87 18.21
N GLY A 468 -13.12 -29.62 17.30
CA GLY A 468 -13.77 -30.12 16.07
C GLY A 468 -13.86 -29.09 14.94
N GLY A 469 -12.87 -28.19 14.84
CA GLY A 469 -12.79 -27.23 13.74
C GLY A 469 -13.69 -26.00 13.86
N LYS A 470 -14.11 -25.68 15.09
CA LYS A 470 -14.84 -24.45 15.38
C LYS A 470 -13.93 -23.25 15.21
N ILE A 471 -14.42 -22.24 14.49
CA ILE A 471 -13.85 -20.90 14.49
C ILE A 471 -14.70 -20.05 15.43
N TYR A 472 -14.10 -19.41 16.41
CA TYR A 472 -14.73 -18.40 17.25
C TYR A 472 -14.61 -17.05 16.56
N THR A 473 -15.65 -16.24 16.64
CA THR A 473 -15.70 -14.89 16.05
C THR A 473 -16.12 -13.86 17.08
N PHE A 474 -15.47 -12.70 17.09
CA PHE A 474 -15.73 -11.60 18.03
C PHE A 474 -15.49 -10.26 17.34
N LYS A 475 -16.05 -9.17 17.86
CA LYS A 475 -15.81 -7.82 17.34
C LYS A 475 -14.77 -7.10 18.18
N HIS A 476 -13.65 -6.66 17.63
CA HIS A 476 -12.74 -5.78 18.37
C HIS A 476 -13.45 -4.47 18.77
N PRO A 477 -13.20 -3.89 19.97
CA PRO A 477 -12.36 -4.35 21.06
C PRO A 477 -13.10 -5.24 22.09
N GLN A 478 -14.29 -5.73 21.77
CA GLN A 478 -15.12 -6.57 22.64
C GLN A 478 -14.49 -7.97 22.82
N THR A 479 -14.91 -8.68 23.88
CA THR A 479 -14.42 -10.03 24.21
C THR A 479 -15.52 -11.08 24.33
N ASN A 480 -16.75 -10.73 23.95
CA ASN A 480 -17.82 -11.71 23.75
C ASN A 480 -17.64 -12.32 22.34
N TYR A 481 -17.80 -13.64 22.24
CA TYR A 481 -17.64 -14.36 20.98
C TYR A 481 -18.84 -15.24 20.65
N SER A 482 -19.01 -15.49 19.35
CA SER A 482 -19.87 -16.51 18.76
C SER A 482 -19.00 -17.58 18.11
N THR A 483 -19.62 -18.62 17.54
CA THR A 483 -18.92 -19.66 16.77
C THR A 483 -19.45 -19.78 15.35
N VAL A 484 -18.54 -20.01 14.42
CA VAL A 484 -18.75 -20.40 13.03
C VAL A 484 -18.41 -21.89 12.88
N GLN A 485 -19.22 -22.62 12.11
CA GLN A 485 -18.90 -23.97 11.65
C GLN A 485 -18.28 -23.90 10.25
N VAL A 486 -17.25 -24.71 10.01
CA VAL A 486 -16.65 -24.85 8.67
C VAL A 486 -16.90 -26.26 8.16
N LYS A 487 -17.47 -26.34 6.95
CA LYS A 487 -17.59 -27.58 6.16
C LYS A 487 -16.75 -27.44 4.89
N GLY A 488 -16.19 -28.54 4.39
CA GLY A 488 -15.64 -28.53 3.03
C GLY A 488 -16.74 -28.55 1.99
N ALA A 489 -16.49 -27.91 0.84
CA ALA A 489 -17.37 -28.02 -0.32
C ALA A 489 -17.48 -29.47 -0.81
N ALA A 490 -18.66 -29.81 -1.34
CA ALA A 490 -18.94 -31.15 -1.86
C ALA A 490 -17.99 -31.51 -3.02
N GLY A 491 -17.48 -32.75 -3.02
CA GLY A 491 -16.55 -33.23 -4.03
C GLY A 491 -15.08 -32.82 -3.85
N ASN A 492 -14.73 -31.99 -2.85
CA ASN A 492 -13.33 -31.66 -2.57
C ASN A 492 -12.53 -32.93 -2.19
N PRO A 493 -11.31 -33.11 -2.73
CA PRO A 493 -10.45 -34.27 -2.44
C PRO A 493 -9.94 -34.28 -0.99
N HIS A 494 -9.88 -33.11 -0.34
CA HIS A 494 -9.50 -32.96 1.05
C HIS A 494 -10.52 -32.08 1.78
N GLN A 495 -11.00 -32.59 2.91
CA GLN A 495 -11.94 -31.88 3.78
C GLN A 495 -11.16 -31.11 4.86
N PRO A 496 -11.45 -29.82 5.10
CA PRO A 496 -10.89 -29.08 6.23
C PRO A 496 -11.39 -29.72 7.54
N PHE A 497 -10.53 -29.74 8.57
CA PHE A 497 -10.83 -30.36 9.87
C PHE A 497 -11.25 -31.85 9.82
N GLY A 498 -11.06 -32.53 8.67
CA GLY A 498 -11.31 -33.97 8.52
C GLY A 498 -10.20 -34.83 9.12
N ASN A 499 -10.40 -36.15 9.12
CA ASN A 499 -9.38 -37.12 9.55
C ASN A 499 -8.10 -36.95 8.72
N GLY A 500 -7.00 -36.58 9.38
CA GLY A 500 -5.72 -36.30 8.72
C GLY A 500 -5.57 -34.88 8.16
N THR A 501 -6.48 -33.95 8.48
CA THR A 501 -6.37 -32.52 8.15
C THR A 501 -6.34 -31.69 9.43
N GLY A 502 -5.13 -31.40 9.94
CA GLY A 502 -4.94 -30.44 11.02
C GLY A 502 -4.74 -29.04 10.47
N ILE A 503 -5.84 -28.28 10.34
CA ILE A 503 -5.76 -26.82 10.11
C ILE A 503 -4.97 -26.21 11.26
N ILE A 504 -4.00 -25.38 10.90
CA ILE A 504 -3.03 -24.73 11.80
C ILE A 504 -3.13 -23.21 11.75
N ASP A 505 -3.64 -22.65 10.65
CA ASP A 505 -3.68 -21.20 10.48
C ASP A 505 -4.88 -20.73 9.66
N ILE A 506 -5.26 -19.47 9.88
CA ILE A 506 -6.29 -18.74 9.15
C ILE A 506 -5.78 -17.35 8.78
N ALA A 507 -6.03 -16.92 7.55
CA ALA A 507 -5.84 -15.54 7.12
C ALA A 507 -7.09 -15.04 6.37
N PHE A 508 -7.20 -13.74 6.15
CA PHE A 508 -8.22 -13.14 5.26
C PHE A 508 -7.55 -12.41 4.10
N ASP A 509 -8.33 -11.92 3.15
CA ASP A 509 -7.84 -11.12 2.02
C ASP A 509 -8.65 -9.82 1.81
N GLY A 510 -8.38 -9.14 0.69
CA GLY A 510 -9.01 -7.90 0.28
C GLY A 510 -10.51 -7.89 0.15
N ASP A 511 -11.14 -9.05 0.00
CA ASP A 511 -12.58 -9.21 -0.18
C ASP A 511 -13.20 -9.93 1.02
N ASP A 512 -12.52 -9.91 2.18
CA ASP A 512 -12.91 -10.59 3.41
C ASP A 512 -13.09 -12.12 3.24
N ARG A 513 -12.46 -12.73 2.23
CA ARG A 513 -12.47 -14.20 2.04
C ARG A 513 -11.48 -14.83 3.01
N ALA A 514 -11.89 -15.89 3.71
CA ALA A 514 -11.01 -16.57 4.65
C ALA A 514 -10.20 -17.67 3.94
N TYR A 515 -8.93 -17.80 4.29
CA TYR A 515 -8.04 -18.85 3.82
C TYR A 515 -7.59 -19.69 5.00
N LEU A 516 -7.67 -21.01 4.86
CA LEU A 516 -7.28 -21.98 5.89
C LEU A 516 -6.06 -22.76 5.39
N LEU A 517 -5.04 -22.90 6.23
CA LEU A 517 -3.82 -23.65 5.93
C LEU A 517 -3.70 -24.86 6.87
N ASP A 518 -3.23 -25.98 6.35
CA ASP A 518 -2.79 -27.12 7.17
C ASP A 518 -1.26 -27.31 7.17
N SER A 519 -0.76 -28.07 8.15
CA SER A 519 0.69 -28.31 8.30
C SER A 519 1.36 -29.05 7.13
N SER A 520 0.60 -29.60 6.19
CA SER A 520 1.11 -30.22 4.96
C SER A 520 1.15 -29.27 3.76
N GLY A 521 0.72 -28.02 3.94
CA GLY A 521 0.65 -27.00 2.89
C GLY A 521 -0.63 -27.03 2.08
N ARG A 522 -1.65 -27.80 2.49
CA ARG A 522 -2.98 -27.76 1.85
C ARG A 522 -3.71 -26.49 2.24
N ALA A 523 -4.30 -25.83 1.25
CA ALA A 523 -5.03 -24.59 1.41
C ALA A 523 -6.50 -24.70 0.97
N TRP A 524 -7.39 -24.06 1.73
CA TRP A 524 -8.80 -23.89 1.38
C TRP A 524 -9.18 -22.41 1.44
N ARG A 525 -10.21 -22.02 0.69
CA ARG A 525 -10.80 -20.66 0.70
C ARG A 525 -12.29 -20.72 1.01
N VAL A 526 -12.77 -19.77 1.81
CA VAL A 526 -14.18 -19.51 2.10
C VAL A 526 -14.53 -18.16 1.48
N ASP A 527 -15.40 -18.17 0.47
CA ASP A 527 -15.78 -16.97 -0.28
C ASP A 527 -16.82 -16.09 0.45
N ASN A 528 -17.61 -16.65 1.36
CA ASN A 528 -18.57 -15.90 2.18
C ASN A 528 -18.34 -16.14 3.67
N THR A 529 -17.83 -15.10 4.35
CA THR A 529 -17.43 -15.14 5.75
C THR A 529 -18.39 -14.38 6.69
N GLN A 530 -19.51 -13.88 6.17
CA GLN A 530 -20.51 -13.12 6.93
C GLN A 530 -21.50 -14.01 7.71
N GLY A 531 -21.58 -15.30 7.35
CA GLY A 531 -22.48 -16.28 7.97
C GLY A 531 -21.87 -17.10 9.10
N THR A 532 -22.72 -17.86 9.79
CA THR A 532 -22.32 -18.87 10.81
C THR A 532 -21.85 -20.19 10.23
N ASP A 533 -22.15 -20.45 8.96
CA ASP A 533 -21.86 -21.70 8.26
C ASP A 533 -20.99 -21.39 7.05
N TRP A 534 -19.70 -21.72 7.15
CA TRP A 534 -18.72 -21.47 6.10
C TRP A 534 -18.50 -22.71 5.25
N GLU A 535 -18.50 -22.52 3.93
CA GLU A 535 -18.13 -23.56 2.99
C GLU A 535 -16.74 -23.28 2.42
N ALA A 536 -15.80 -24.17 2.72
CA ALA A 536 -14.40 -24.04 2.34
C ALA A 536 -14.10 -24.89 1.09
N LYS A 537 -13.75 -24.22 0.00
CA LYS A 537 -13.31 -24.82 -1.25
C LYS A 537 -11.81 -25.15 -1.17
N TYR A 538 -11.43 -26.39 -1.45
CA TYR A 538 -10.00 -26.75 -1.57
C TYR A 538 -9.38 -26.01 -2.78
N LEU A 539 -8.22 -25.39 -2.57
CA LEU A 539 -7.49 -24.70 -3.62
C LEU A 539 -6.35 -25.57 -4.16
N CYS A 540 -5.37 -25.86 -3.31
CA CYS A 540 -4.11 -26.46 -3.71
C CYS A 540 -3.37 -27.09 -2.52
N GLN A 541 -2.24 -27.74 -2.82
CA GLN A 541 -1.21 -28.05 -1.85
C GLN A 541 0.11 -27.42 -2.31
N PHE A 542 0.72 -26.59 -1.47
CA PHE A 542 2.04 -26.02 -1.72
C PHE A 542 3.12 -27.12 -1.67
N ALA A 543 4.11 -27.03 -2.57
CA ALA A 543 5.25 -27.95 -2.59
C ALA A 543 6.06 -27.89 -1.28
N SER A 544 6.93 -28.89 -1.05
CA SER A 544 7.87 -28.86 0.08
C SER A 544 8.93 -27.78 -0.12
N ALA A 545 9.14 -26.92 0.89
CA ALA A 545 10.30 -26.02 0.95
C ALA A 545 11.59 -26.72 1.45
N GLY A 546 11.47 -27.95 1.93
CA GLY A 546 12.58 -28.83 2.32
C GLY A 546 13.07 -29.71 1.18
N GLU A 547 14.34 -30.07 1.25
CA GLU A 547 15.08 -30.92 0.31
C GLU A 547 14.67 -32.40 0.40
N ALA A 548 15.17 -33.23 -0.52
CA ALA A 548 14.83 -34.65 -0.58
C ALA A 548 15.27 -35.39 0.70
N GLY A 549 14.29 -36.00 1.39
CA GLY A 549 14.50 -36.70 2.66
C GLY A 549 14.27 -35.84 3.90
N GLU A 550 14.05 -34.53 3.74
CA GLU A 550 13.65 -33.64 4.84
C GLU A 550 12.13 -33.66 5.03
N LYS A 551 11.67 -33.55 6.28
CA LYS A 551 10.24 -33.34 6.59
C LYS A 551 9.95 -31.85 6.69
N CYS A 552 9.35 -31.29 5.64
CA CYS A 552 8.73 -29.96 5.68
C CYS A 552 7.39 -30.01 6.44
N SER A 553 7.05 -28.92 7.12
CA SER A 553 5.71 -28.68 7.70
C SER A 553 5.45 -27.17 7.74
N TYR A 554 4.28 -26.75 7.30
CA TYR A 554 3.88 -25.34 7.34
C TYR A 554 3.31 -24.98 8.72
N PHE A 555 3.33 -23.68 9.07
CA PHE A 555 2.86 -23.13 10.36
C PHE A 555 2.13 -21.77 10.24
N GLY A 556 2.29 -21.02 9.15
CA GLY A 556 1.59 -19.74 8.98
C GLY A 556 1.41 -19.32 7.52
N LEU A 557 0.38 -18.50 7.28
CA LEU A 557 -0.09 -17.97 6.01
C LEU A 557 -0.27 -16.44 6.11
N ALA A 558 0.30 -15.70 5.16
CA ALA A 558 0.01 -14.27 5.01
C ALA A 558 -0.03 -13.87 3.53
N PHE A 559 -0.50 -12.65 3.26
CA PHE A 559 -0.55 -12.07 1.92
C PHE A 559 0.18 -10.73 1.88
N ASP A 560 0.92 -10.48 0.80
CA ASP A 560 1.37 -9.13 0.42
C ASP A 560 0.30 -8.37 -0.36
N SER A 561 0.45 -7.06 -0.45
CA SER A 561 -0.39 -6.10 -1.18
C SER A 561 -0.63 -6.43 -2.67
N HIS A 562 0.12 -7.35 -3.25
CA HIS A 562 0.04 -7.79 -4.66
C HIS A 562 -0.65 -9.17 -4.81
N GLY A 563 -1.14 -9.76 -3.72
CA GLY A 563 -1.77 -11.09 -3.72
C GLY A 563 -0.77 -12.25 -3.69
N GLY A 564 0.52 -11.98 -3.48
CA GLY A 564 1.55 -12.99 -3.23
C GLY A 564 1.34 -13.67 -1.88
N VAL A 565 1.51 -14.99 -1.85
CA VAL A 565 1.29 -15.82 -0.66
C VAL A 565 2.61 -16.03 0.09
N TYR A 566 2.61 -15.73 1.38
CA TYR A 566 3.74 -15.99 2.26
C TYR A 566 3.43 -17.17 3.18
N LEU A 567 4.41 -18.05 3.30
CA LEU A 567 4.31 -19.31 4.02
C LEU A 567 5.44 -19.37 5.05
N ALA A 568 5.10 -19.45 6.33
CA ALA A 568 6.04 -19.81 7.37
C ALA A 568 6.00 -21.33 7.59
N GLY A 569 7.15 -21.94 7.83
CA GLY A 569 7.24 -23.38 7.99
C GLY A 569 8.57 -23.85 8.55
N GLY A 570 8.62 -25.12 8.96
CA GLY A 570 9.79 -25.78 9.52
C GLY A 570 10.20 -26.99 8.72
N ILE A 571 11.49 -27.25 8.73
CA ILE A 571 12.12 -28.38 8.06
C ILE A 571 12.85 -29.19 9.13
N LYS A 572 12.62 -30.51 9.16
CA LYS A 572 13.32 -31.45 10.02
C LYS A 572 14.16 -32.41 9.18
N GLY A 573 15.44 -32.51 9.50
CA GLY A 573 16.40 -33.37 8.81
C GLY A 573 17.36 -34.05 9.80
N SER A 574 18.41 -34.68 9.28
CA SER A 574 19.47 -35.30 10.09
C SER A 574 20.27 -34.28 10.92
N GLY A 575 20.35 -33.02 10.46
CA GLY A 575 20.99 -31.91 11.17
C GLY A 575 20.15 -31.24 12.26
N GLY A 576 18.91 -31.71 12.51
CA GLY A 576 18.01 -31.15 13.52
C GLY A 576 16.76 -30.53 12.91
N ALA A 577 16.43 -29.31 13.35
CA ALA A 577 15.28 -28.52 12.89
C ALA A 577 15.73 -27.15 12.39
N LYS A 578 15.09 -26.62 11.34
CA LYS A 578 15.26 -25.24 10.88
C LYS A 578 13.93 -24.59 10.53
N ARG A 579 13.85 -23.26 10.69
CA ARG A 579 12.69 -22.44 10.30
C ARG A 579 12.91 -21.83 8.91
N PHE A 580 11.84 -21.56 8.17
CA PHE A 580 11.87 -20.81 6.91
C PHE A 580 10.67 -19.86 6.77
N ILE A 581 10.84 -18.85 5.91
CA ILE A 581 9.73 -18.12 5.29
C ILE A 581 9.91 -18.29 3.78
N ALA A 582 8.81 -18.58 3.08
CA ALA A 582 8.79 -18.74 1.63
C ALA A 582 7.67 -17.91 0.99
N LYS A 583 7.85 -17.56 -0.27
CA LYS A 583 6.85 -16.93 -1.14
C LYS A 583 6.32 -17.93 -2.17
N SER A 584 5.03 -17.85 -2.49
CA SER A 584 4.35 -18.69 -3.46
C SER A 584 3.09 -18.01 -4.01
N ASN A 585 2.31 -18.71 -4.83
CA ASN A 585 1.01 -18.26 -5.33
C ASN A 585 0.06 -19.47 -5.47
N PHE A 586 -1.24 -19.28 -5.22
CA PHE A 586 -2.26 -20.31 -5.45
C PHE A 586 -2.35 -20.77 -6.92
N SER A 587 -1.92 -19.95 -7.88
CA SER A 587 -1.84 -20.29 -9.32
C SER A 587 -0.58 -21.05 -9.72
N SER A 588 0.42 -21.14 -8.84
CA SER A 588 1.67 -21.90 -9.05
C SER A 588 2.18 -22.48 -7.72
N PRO A 589 1.37 -23.33 -7.03
CA PRO A 589 1.68 -23.82 -5.69
C PRO A 589 2.91 -24.75 -5.66
N GLU A 590 3.37 -25.23 -6.83
CA GLU A 590 4.63 -25.94 -7.00
C GLU A 590 5.87 -25.04 -6.86
N LYS A 591 5.72 -23.72 -7.04
CA LYS A 591 6.79 -22.74 -6.87
C LYS A 591 6.74 -22.17 -5.46
N VAL A 592 7.57 -22.74 -4.58
CA VAL A 592 7.77 -22.26 -3.21
C VAL A 592 9.20 -21.77 -3.08
N GLU A 593 9.39 -20.46 -3.10
CA GLU A 593 10.69 -19.80 -3.02
C GLU A 593 11.01 -19.42 -1.58
N LYS A 594 12.06 -20.02 -0.98
CA LYS A 594 12.50 -19.61 0.36
C LYS A 594 13.19 -18.25 0.31
N ILE A 595 12.58 -17.25 0.94
CA ILE A 595 13.13 -15.91 1.14
C ILE A 595 13.87 -15.77 2.48
N TYR A 596 13.64 -16.71 3.42
CA TYR A 596 14.37 -16.82 4.68
C TYR A 596 14.62 -18.30 5.00
N ASP A 597 15.86 -18.65 5.37
CA ASP A 597 16.23 -19.95 5.93
C ASP A 597 17.03 -19.67 7.21
N GLY A 598 16.47 -20.05 8.37
CA GLY A 598 17.05 -19.77 9.68
C GLY A 598 18.26 -20.64 10.03
N GLY A 599 18.59 -21.64 9.21
CA GLY A 599 19.65 -22.61 9.50
C GLY A 599 19.29 -23.60 10.62
N TRP A 600 20.08 -24.66 10.76
CA TRP A 600 19.84 -25.74 11.72
C TRP A 600 20.00 -25.28 13.17
N GLY A 601 19.03 -25.63 14.02
CA GLY A 601 18.94 -25.22 15.44
C GLY A 601 18.15 -23.92 15.67
N SER A 602 17.55 -23.33 14.64
CA SER A 602 16.84 -22.03 14.73
C SER A 602 15.52 -22.10 15.50
N ALA A 603 15.47 -21.46 16.67
CA ALA A 603 14.25 -21.28 17.46
C ALA A 603 13.21 -20.33 16.83
N SER A 604 13.66 -19.41 15.97
CA SER A 604 12.88 -18.28 15.49
C SER A 604 11.99 -18.62 14.30
N TYR A 605 10.68 -18.72 14.53
CA TYR A 605 9.72 -18.12 13.60
C TYR A 605 9.69 -16.59 13.82
N GLY A 606 9.10 -15.76 12.98
CA GLY A 606 8.50 -16.04 11.68
C GLY A 606 6.99 -16.29 11.66
N ASN A 607 6.26 -16.09 12.76
CA ASN A 607 4.80 -16.27 12.74
C ASN A 607 4.13 -15.05 12.09
N LEU A 608 3.86 -15.17 10.79
CA LEU A 608 3.44 -14.09 9.91
C LEU A 608 2.03 -13.59 10.29
N SER A 609 1.89 -12.29 10.57
CA SER A 609 0.64 -11.58 10.30
C SER A 609 0.95 -10.35 9.46
N SER A 610 0.16 -10.10 8.42
CA SER A 610 0.20 -8.83 7.70
C SER A 610 -0.90 -7.90 8.22
N ARG A 611 -0.87 -6.64 7.79
CA ARG A 611 -1.83 -5.60 8.20
C ARG A 611 -2.54 -4.95 7.01
N ALA A 612 -2.57 -5.64 5.87
CA ALA A 612 -3.19 -5.20 4.63
C ALA A 612 -3.92 -6.35 3.94
N TYR A 613 -5.03 -6.00 3.31
CA TYR A 613 -5.93 -6.94 2.66
C TYR A 613 -6.11 -6.57 1.18
N PRO A 614 -5.40 -7.26 0.27
CA PRO A 614 -5.43 -7.04 -1.17
C PRO A 614 -6.37 -8.02 -1.85
N LYS A 615 -7.00 -7.57 -2.94
CA LYS A 615 -7.91 -8.44 -3.70
C LYS A 615 -7.11 -9.50 -4.42
N ILE A 616 -7.24 -10.76 -4.01
CA ILE A 616 -6.64 -11.89 -4.72
C ILE A 616 -7.51 -12.17 -5.97
N ALA A 617 -6.92 -12.25 -7.15
CA ALA A 617 -7.64 -12.53 -8.39
C ALA A 617 -8.34 -13.91 -8.38
#